data_AF-A0A947MMH9-F1
#
_entry.id   AF-A0A947MMH9-F1
#
_cell.length_a   1.000
_cell.length_b   1.000
_cell.length_c   1.000
_cell.angle_alpha   90.00
_cell.angle_beta   90.00
_cell.angle_gamma   90.00
#
_symmetry.space_group_name_H-M   'P 1'
#
loop_
_entity.id
_entity.type
_entity.pdbx_description
1 polymer ?
#
loop_
_entity_poly.entity_id
_entity_poly.type
_entity_poly.pdbx_seq_one_letter_code
_entity_poly.pdbx_strand_id
1 'polypeptide(L)'
;MFSLKNQKQFCLQRFVYTRHILQALVDFHESGKLHLALTPAHILIDGDSVQIIAALDSEKLLYDAQRYAAPELLVQVGMSEQTDLYALGRILFEAWSGVLPDEKENPLPSLTQFLPELPPGLDRFFQTLMAPQLQDRYPNVESDLYAF
;
A
#
# COMPACT_ATOMS: atom_id res chain seq x y z
N MET A 1 15.66 -21.57 -14.13
CA MET A 1 16.80 -20.66 -14.44
C MET A 1 16.20 -19.30 -14.76
N PHE A 2 16.25 -18.34 -13.83
CA PHE A 2 15.67 -17.01 -14.03
C PHE A 2 16.68 -16.11 -14.74
N SER A 3 16.30 -15.50 -15.86
CA SER A 3 17.14 -14.53 -16.58
C SER A 3 17.20 -13.22 -15.81
N LEU A 4 18.40 -12.64 -15.66
CA LEU A 4 18.63 -11.30 -15.09
C LEU A 4 17.79 -10.21 -15.80
N LYS A 5 17.51 -10.37 -17.10
CA LYS A 5 16.63 -9.45 -17.84
C LYS A 5 15.20 -9.48 -17.30
N ASN A 6 14.69 -10.66 -16.95
CA ASN A 6 13.34 -10.83 -16.44
C ASN A 6 13.24 -10.27 -15.01
N GLN A 7 14.23 -10.54 -14.14
CA GLN A 7 14.26 -9.99 -12.78
C GLN A 7 14.31 -8.46 -12.75
N LYS A 8 15.15 -7.84 -13.59
CA LYS A 8 15.19 -6.38 -13.72
C LYS A 8 13.88 -5.80 -14.25
N GLN A 9 13.24 -6.46 -15.22
CA GLN A 9 11.95 -6.03 -15.75
C GLN A 9 10.85 -6.06 -14.66
N PHE A 10 10.77 -7.14 -13.89
CA PHE A 10 9.81 -7.23 -12.77
C PHE A 10 10.08 -6.18 -11.70
N CYS A 11 11.35 -5.92 -11.38
CA CYS A 11 11.74 -4.87 -10.45
C CYS A 11 11.27 -3.49 -10.94
N LEU A 12 11.55 -3.12 -12.18
CA LEU A 12 11.11 -1.84 -12.75
C LEU A 12 9.57 -1.72 -12.77
N GLN A 13 8.86 -2.79 -13.11
CA GLN A 13 7.40 -2.79 -13.11
C GLN A 13 6.82 -2.51 -11.72
N ARG A 14 7.42 -3.06 -10.65
CA ARG A 14 6.99 -2.77 -9.27
C ARG A 14 7.05 -1.27 -8.96
N PHE A 15 8.16 -0.61 -9.28
CA PHE A 15 8.28 0.84 -9.07
C PHE A 15 7.26 1.64 -9.87
N VAL A 16 7.08 1.31 -11.15
CA VAL A 16 6.12 2.00 -12.03
C VAL A 16 4.70 1.86 -11.49
N TYR A 17 4.27 0.63 -11.19
CA TYR A 17 2.93 0.41 -10.67
C TYR A 17 2.73 1.01 -9.27
N THR A 18 3.74 0.99 -8.39
CA THR A 18 3.62 1.71 -7.11
C THR A 18 3.32 3.19 -7.33
N ARG A 19 4.04 3.87 -8.23
CA ARG A 19 3.75 5.29 -8.54
C ARG A 19 2.35 5.50 -9.10
N HIS A 20 1.92 4.64 -10.03
CA HIS A 20 0.58 4.76 -10.63
C HIS A 20 -0.53 4.50 -9.60
N ILE A 21 -0.33 3.55 -8.68
CA ILE A 21 -1.28 3.24 -7.60
C ILE A 21 -1.36 4.41 -6.61
N LEU A 22 -0.21 4.97 -6.22
CA LEU A 22 -0.16 6.17 -5.38
C LEU A 22 -0.91 7.33 -6.04
N GLN A 23 -0.66 7.59 -7.32
CA GLN A 23 -1.38 8.61 -8.07
C GLN A 23 -2.89 8.33 -8.12
N ALA A 24 -3.31 7.08 -8.35
CA ALA A 24 -4.73 6.73 -8.37
C ALA A 24 -5.40 6.94 -7.00
N LEU A 25 -4.66 6.83 -5.89
CA LEU A 25 -5.17 7.16 -4.56
C LEU A 25 -5.25 8.67 -4.31
N VAL A 26 -4.28 9.45 -4.82
CA VAL A 26 -4.40 10.93 -4.86
C VAL A 26 -5.70 11.32 -5.57
N ASP A 27 -5.90 10.84 -6.80
CA ASP A 27 -7.08 11.17 -7.61
C ASP A 27 -8.39 10.77 -6.90
N PHE A 28 -8.39 9.65 -6.15
CA PHE A 28 -9.52 9.22 -5.35
C PHE A 28 -9.80 10.18 -4.18
N HIS A 29 -8.77 10.60 -3.45
CA HIS A 29 -8.88 11.54 -2.33
C HIS A 29 -9.28 12.94 -2.79
N GLU A 30 -8.78 13.41 -3.94
CA GLU A 30 -9.20 14.67 -4.57
C GLU A 30 -10.70 14.72 -4.89
N SER A 31 -11.36 13.56 -5.03
CA SER A 31 -12.82 13.47 -5.16
C SER A 31 -13.58 13.72 -3.85
N GLY A 32 -12.88 13.99 -2.75
CA GLY A 32 -13.43 14.27 -1.43
C GLY A 32 -13.85 13.03 -0.64
N LYS A 33 -13.30 11.86 -0.96
CA LYS A 33 -13.67 10.57 -0.38
C LYS A 33 -12.47 9.88 0.27
N LEU A 34 -12.73 9.18 1.37
CA LEU A 34 -11.82 8.19 1.93
C LEU A 34 -12.32 6.79 1.55
N HIS A 35 -11.42 5.85 1.28
CA HIS A 35 -11.79 4.51 0.88
C HIS A 35 -12.16 3.63 2.08
N LEU A 36 -11.36 3.65 3.16
CA LEU A 36 -11.54 3.00 4.47
C LEU A 36 -11.65 1.46 4.47
N ALA A 37 -11.78 0.84 3.30
CA ALA A 37 -11.82 -0.59 3.08
C ALA A 37 -10.96 -1.01 1.87
N LEU A 38 -9.82 -0.32 1.67
CA LEU A 38 -8.97 -0.55 0.50
C LEU A 38 -8.38 -1.97 0.55
N THR A 39 -8.43 -2.68 -0.58
CA THR A 39 -7.87 -4.03 -0.74
C THR A 39 -7.29 -4.18 -2.15
N PRO A 40 -6.52 -5.23 -2.45
CA PRO A 40 -6.01 -5.45 -3.81
C PRO A 40 -7.12 -5.55 -4.87
N ALA A 41 -8.32 -6.03 -4.49
CA ALA A 41 -9.45 -6.14 -5.42
C ALA A 41 -9.99 -4.78 -5.89
N HIS A 42 -9.71 -3.70 -5.14
CA HIS A 42 -10.13 -2.35 -5.48
C HIS A 42 -9.14 -1.61 -6.39
N ILE A 43 -7.97 -2.20 -6.69
CA ILE A 43 -6.95 -1.63 -7.55
C ILE A 43 -7.03 -2.31 -8.91
N LEU A 44 -7.66 -1.63 -9.88
CA LEU A 44 -7.76 -2.12 -11.25
C LEU A 44 -6.54 -1.67 -12.04
N ILE A 45 -5.94 -2.61 -12.77
CA ILE A 45 -4.80 -2.36 -13.64
C ILE A 45 -5.16 -2.82 -15.06
N ASP A 46 -5.10 -1.90 -16.03
CA ASP A 46 -5.29 -2.18 -17.45
C ASP A 46 -4.18 -1.51 -18.28
N GLY A 47 -3.22 -2.31 -18.72
CA GLY A 47 -1.96 -1.81 -19.27
C GLY A 47 -1.24 -0.92 -18.27
N ASP A 48 -0.97 0.33 -18.65
CA ASP A 48 -0.33 1.33 -17.79
C ASP A 48 -1.32 2.08 -16.89
N SER A 49 -2.64 1.89 -17.09
CA SER A 49 -3.67 2.60 -16.33
C SER A 49 -3.95 1.92 -15.01
N VAL A 50 -4.05 2.71 -13.94
CA VAL A 50 -4.46 2.25 -12.61
C VAL A 50 -5.66 3.04 -12.12
N GLN A 51 -6.66 2.36 -11.58
CA GLN A 51 -7.85 2.99 -11.00
C GLN A 51 -8.19 2.37 -9.64
N ILE A 52 -8.54 3.22 -8.68
CA ILE A 52 -9.13 2.80 -7.41
C ILE A 52 -10.66 2.88 -7.49
N ILE A 53 -11.34 1.78 -7.19
CA ILE A 53 -12.80 1.69 -7.19
C ILE A 53 -13.34 1.56 -5.77
N ALA A 54 -14.39 2.31 -5.44
CA ALA A 54 -14.92 2.41 -4.07
C ALA A 54 -15.79 1.23 -3.61
N ALA A 55 -16.35 0.46 -4.54
CA ALA A 55 -17.41 -0.49 -4.23
C ALA A 55 -17.17 -1.84 -4.89
N LEU A 56 -17.19 -2.87 -4.06
CA LEU A 56 -17.38 -4.24 -4.47
C LEU A 56 -18.22 -4.92 -3.37
N ASP A 57 -19.51 -5.11 -3.63
CA ASP A 57 -20.43 -5.71 -2.66
C ASP A 57 -20.24 -7.23 -2.60
N SER A 58 -19.40 -7.69 -1.67
CA SER A 58 -19.43 -9.10 -1.24
C SER A 58 -18.90 -9.26 0.19
N GLU A 59 -19.49 -10.17 0.96
CA GLU A 59 -19.03 -10.49 2.33
C GLU A 59 -17.54 -10.86 2.39
N LYS A 60 -17.04 -11.52 1.34
CA LYS A 60 -15.62 -11.86 1.19
C LYS A 60 -14.72 -10.63 1.25
N LEU A 61 -15.16 -9.52 0.68
CA LEU A 61 -14.36 -8.30 0.62
C LEU A 61 -14.36 -7.52 1.93
N LEU A 62 -15.41 -7.66 2.76
CA LEU A 62 -15.35 -7.17 4.13
C LEU A 62 -14.29 -7.94 4.94
N TYR A 63 -14.22 -9.27 4.78
CA TYR A 63 -13.18 -10.06 5.44
C TYR A 63 -11.79 -9.68 4.94
N ASP A 64 -11.61 -9.53 3.62
CA ASP A 64 -10.33 -9.11 3.06
C ASP A 64 -9.95 -7.69 3.53
N ALA A 65 -10.89 -6.75 3.64
CA ALA A 65 -10.62 -5.40 4.14
C ALA A 65 -10.07 -5.39 5.57
N GLN A 66 -10.53 -6.30 6.44
CA GLN A 66 -9.98 -6.43 7.80
C GLN A 66 -8.50 -6.80 7.78
N ARG A 67 -8.04 -7.55 6.77
CA ARG A 67 -6.63 -7.95 6.64
C ARG A 67 -5.71 -6.81 6.23
N TYR A 68 -6.23 -5.67 5.77
CA TYR A 68 -5.44 -4.49 5.41
C TYR A 68 -5.77 -3.27 6.28
N ALA A 69 -6.78 -3.37 7.15
CA ALA A 69 -7.30 -2.27 7.94
C ALA A 69 -6.22 -1.62 8.82
N ALA A 70 -6.27 -0.30 8.90
CA ALA A 70 -5.44 0.48 9.80
C ALA A 70 -5.89 0.31 11.26
N PRO A 71 -4.97 0.36 12.24
CA PRO A 71 -5.29 0.16 13.66
C PRO A 71 -6.35 1.15 14.17
N GLU A 72 -6.38 2.38 13.66
CA GLU A 72 -7.36 3.39 14.05
C GLU A 72 -8.80 3.09 13.59
N LEU A 73 -9.00 2.24 12.57
CA LEU A 73 -10.34 1.80 12.16
C LEU A 73 -11.00 0.94 13.24
N LEU A 74 -10.22 0.18 14.01
CA LEU A 74 -10.72 -0.67 15.09
C LEU A 74 -11.28 0.13 16.26
N VAL A 75 -10.73 1.33 16.50
CA VAL A 75 -11.16 2.25 17.55
C VAL A 75 -12.13 3.32 17.05
N GLN A 76 -12.41 3.39 15.75
CA GLN A 76 -13.37 4.30 15.09
C GLN A 76 -13.15 5.79 15.40
N VAL A 77 -11.90 6.24 15.49
CA VAL A 77 -11.57 7.64 15.78
C VAL A 77 -10.58 8.18 14.75
N GLY A 78 -10.88 9.36 14.20
CA GLY A 78 -9.90 10.16 13.44
C GLY A 78 -9.50 9.60 12.08
N MET A 79 -10.43 8.94 11.37
CA MET A 79 -10.19 8.45 10.00
C MET A 79 -9.79 9.59 9.07
N SER A 80 -8.74 9.38 8.27
CA SER A 80 -8.19 10.37 7.35
C SER A 80 -7.54 9.67 6.15
N GLU A 81 -6.92 10.42 5.23
CA GLU A 81 -6.15 9.83 4.13
C GLU A 81 -5.05 8.87 4.61
N GLN A 82 -4.51 9.12 5.81
CA GLN A 82 -3.51 8.27 6.44
C GLN A 82 -4.03 6.87 6.75
N THR A 83 -5.34 6.71 6.91
CA THR A 83 -5.99 5.42 7.10
C THR A 83 -5.94 4.58 5.82
N ASP A 84 -6.16 5.21 4.67
CA ASP A 84 -6.02 4.55 3.37
C ASP A 84 -4.55 4.28 3.03
N LEU A 85 -3.64 5.18 3.42
CA LEU A 85 -2.21 4.99 3.27
C LEU A 85 -1.69 3.75 3.98
N TYR A 86 -2.14 3.49 5.21
CA TYR A 86 -1.73 2.28 5.92
C TYR A 86 -2.17 1.01 5.16
N ALA A 87 -3.43 0.98 4.71
CA ALA A 87 -3.95 -0.13 3.92
C ALA A 87 -3.16 -0.30 2.62
N LEU A 88 -2.86 0.80 1.93
CA LEU A 88 -2.05 0.78 0.72
C LEU A 88 -0.63 0.28 0.99
N GLY A 89 0.00 0.69 2.08
CA GLY A 89 1.31 0.21 2.51
C GLY A 89 1.36 -1.31 2.65
N ARG A 90 0.33 -1.90 3.28
CA ARG A 90 0.21 -3.36 3.41
C ARG A 90 0.02 -4.05 2.06
N ILE A 91 -0.84 -3.49 1.19
CA ILE A 91 -1.07 -4.01 -0.16
C ILE A 91 0.22 -3.99 -1.00
N LEU A 92 0.92 -2.86 -1.02
CA LEU A 92 2.17 -2.71 -1.76
C LEU A 92 3.26 -3.63 -1.21
N PHE A 93 3.35 -3.77 0.13
CA PHE A 93 4.33 -4.67 0.73
C PHE A 93 4.08 -6.12 0.33
N GLU A 94 2.83 -6.59 0.38
CA GLU A 94 2.43 -7.92 -0.06
C GLU A 94 2.68 -8.11 -1.55
N ALA A 95 2.33 -7.13 -2.39
CA ALA A 95 2.56 -7.20 -3.83
C ALA A 95 4.04 -7.30 -4.21
N TRP A 96 4.93 -6.67 -3.42
CA TRP A 96 6.38 -6.71 -3.66
C TRP A 96 7.01 -8.00 -3.13
N SER A 97 6.74 -8.32 -1.86
CA SER A 97 7.40 -9.42 -1.12
C SER A 97 6.71 -10.78 -1.24
N GLY A 98 5.42 -10.81 -1.59
CA GLY A 98 4.56 -11.98 -1.49
C GLY A 98 4.08 -12.29 -0.06
N VAL A 99 4.37 -11.43 0.92
CA VAL A 99 4.05 -11.62 2.34
C VAL A 99 3.22 -10.44 2.82
N LEU A 100 2.07 -10.72 3.44
CA LEU A 100 1.30 -9.71 4.15
C LEU A 100 1.80 -9.60 5.60
N PRO A 101 2.35 -8.46 6.04
CA PRO A 101 2.79 -8.28 7.43
C PRO A 101 1.62 -8.43 8.41
N ASP A 102 1.88 -9.04 9.56
CA ASP A 102 0.92 -9.05 10.67
C ASP A 102 0.86 -7.64 11.28
N GLU A 103 -0.35 -7.14 11.54
CA GLU A 103 -0.57 -5.81 12.13
C GLU A 103 0.03 -5.67 13.54
N LYS A 104 0.31 -6.79 14.22
CA LYS A 104 0.89 -6.85 15.57
C LYS A 104 2.41 -6.98 15.56
N GLU A 105 3.03 -7.18 14.41
CA GLU A 105 4.49 -7.28 14.30
C GLU A 105 5.14 -5.92 14.61
N ASN A 106 6.07 -5.93 15.56
CA ASN A 106 6.87 -4.77 15.92
C ASN A 106 8.32 -5.18 16.27
N PRO A 107 9.33 -4.78 15.48
CA PRO A 107 9.22 -3.95 14.27
C PRO A 107 8.56 -4.71 13.11
N LEU A 108 7.97 -3.97 12.17
CA LEU A 108 7.51 -4.52 10.89
C LEU A 108 8.68 -5.15 10.11
N PRO A 109 8.43 -6.21 9.33
CA PRO A 109 9.46 -6.84 8.54
C PRO A 109 9.99 -5.86 7.47
N SER A 110 11.29 -5.94 7.20
CA SER A 110 11.93 -5.08 6.19
C SER A 110 11.77 -5.70 4.81
N LEU A 111 11.45 -4.90 3.80
CA LEU A 111 11.27 -5.39 2.44
C LEU A 111 12.57 -6.01 1.89
N THR A 112 13.71 -5.45 2.26
CA THR A 112 15.03 -5.98 1.88
C THR A 112 15.35 -7.36 2.46
N GLN A 113 14.61 -7.83 3.47
CA GLN A 113 14.72 -9.23 3.93
C GLN A 113 14.19 -10.21 2.88
N PHE A 114 13.22 -9.79 2.07
CA PHE A 114 12.62 -10.60 1.01
C PHE A 114 13.22 -10.30 -0.37
N LEU A 115 13.65 -9.05 -0.59
CA LEU A 115 14.23 -8.55 -1.84
C LEU A 115 15.57 -7.86 -1.57
N PRO A 116 16.65 -8.61 -1.30
CA PRO A 116 17.95 -8.06 -0.88
C PRO A 116 18.64 -7.14 -1.90
N GLU A 117 18.20 -7.17 -3.16
CA GLU A 117 18.72 -6.31 -4.22
C GLU A 117 18.19 -4.88 -4.17
N LEU A 118 17.15 -4.62 -3.38
CA LEU A 118 16.51 -3.31 -3.28
C LEU A 118 17.28 -2.34 -2.37
N PRO A 119 17.19 -1.02 -2.62
CA PRO A 119 17.83 -0.03 -1.76
C PRO A 119 17.20 -0.02 -0.36
N PRO A 120 18.01 0.04 0.73
CA PRO A 120 17.50 0.10 2.11
C PRO A 120 16.57 1.30 2.39
N GLY A 121 16.60 2.34 1.55
CA GLY A 121 15.68 3.47 1.66
C GLY A 121 14.20 3.07 1.52
N LEU A 122 13.90 1.98 0.80
CA LEU A 122 12.54 1.47 0.68
C LEU A 122 12.02 0.90 2.00
N ASP A 123 12.88 0.35 2.86
CA ASP A 123 12.43 -0.15 4.16
C ASP A 123 11.83 0.98 4.99
N ARG A 124 12.46 2.17 4.98
CA ARG A 124 11.94 3.35 5.65
C ARG A 124 10.59 3.78 5.06
N PHE A 125 10.46 3.78 3.74
CA PHE A 125 9.21 4.13 3.07
C PHE A 125 8.04 3.26 3.56
N PHE A 126 8.20 1.93 3.54
CA PHE A 126 7.18 1.00 4.02
C PHE A 126 6.93 1.08 5.52
N GLN A 127 7.99 1.33 6.32
CA GLN A 127 7.85 1.55 7.77
C GLN A 127 7.04 2.81 8.10
N THR A 128 7.25 3.90 7.36
CA THR A 128 6.49 5.15 7.52
C THR A 128 5.03 4.97 7.08
N LEU A 129 4.79 4.35 5.92
CA LEU A 129 3.44 4.05 5.42
C LEU A 129 2.59 3.24 6.42
N MET A 130 3.20 2.21 7.02
CA MET A 130 2.54 1.28 7.93
C MET A 130 2.77 1.60 9.41
N ALA A 131 3.17 2.83 9.76
CA ALA A 131 3.41 3.19 11.16
C ALA A 131 2.09 3.08 11.97
N PRO A 132 2.07 2.51 13.19
CA PRO A 132 0.82 2.38 13.94
C PRO A 132 0.20 3.73 14.34
N GLN A 133 1.02 4.74 14.59
CA GLN A 133 0.58 6.08 14.97
C GLN A 133 0.53 7.00 13.75
N LEU A 134 -0.55 7.77 13.63
CA LEU A 134 -0.76 8.72 12.53
C LEU A 134 0.40 9.72 12.38
N GLN A 135 0.89 10.27 13.49
CA GLN A 135 1.98 11.25 13.50
C GLN A 135 3.31 10.72 12.93
N ASP A 136 3.47 9.39 12.87
CA ASP A 136 4.66 8.73 12.33
C ASP A 136 4.47 8.31 10.85
N ARG A 137 3.28 8.56 10.26
CA ARG A 137 2.97 8.33 8.84
C ARG A 137 3.15 9.60 8.01
N TYR A 138 3.14 9.43 6.69
CA TYR A 138 2.95 10.55 5.78
C TYR A 138 1.58 11.21 6.05
N PRO A 139 1.49 12.55 6.05
CA PRO A 139 0.26 13.24 6.42
C PRO A 139 -0.86 13.08 5.39
N ASN A 140 -0.50 12.82 4.13
CA ASN A 140 -1.38 12.64 2.98
C ASN A 140 -0.67 11.84 1.87
N VAL A 141 -1.41 11.38 0.86
CA VAL A 141 -0.87 10.56 -0.24
C VAL A 141 0.11 11.33 -1.12
N GLU A 142 -0.08 12.64 -1.28
CA GLU A 142 0.85 13.48 -2.03
C GLU A 142 2.26 13.44 -1.42
N SER A 143 2.36 13.53 -0.10
CA SER A 143 3.64 13.43 0.63
C SER A 143 4.30 12.07 0.44
N ASP A 144 3.51 11.01 0.38
CA ASP A 144 3.97 9.64 0.11
C ASP A 144 4.52 9.52 -1.33
N LEU A 145 3.78 10.03 -2.31
CA LEU A 145 4.20 10.05 -3.72
C LEU A 145 5.49 10.86 -3.96
N TYR A 146 5.71 11.94 -3.20
CA TYR A 146 6.97 12.70 -3.24
C TYR A 146 8.15 11.96 -2.59
N ALA A 147 7.87 11.11 -1.58
CA ALA A 147 8.90 10.36 -0.88
C ALA A 147 9.34 9.09 -1.63
N PHE A 148 8.52 8.60 -2.58
CA PHE A 148 8.77 7.41 -3.40
C PHE A 148 9.49 7.69 -4.73
#